data_AF-J9DZD2-F1
#
_entry.id   AF-J9DZD2-F1
#
_cell.length_a   1.000
_cell.length_b   1.000
_cell.length_c   1.000
_cell.angle_alpha   90.00
_cell.angle_beta   90.00
_cell.angle_gamma   90.00
#
_symmetry.space_group_name_H-M   'P 1'
#
loop_
_entity.id
_entity.type
_entity.pdbx_description
1 polymer ?
#
loop_
_entity_poly.entity_id
_entity_poly.type
_entity_poly.pdbx_seq_one_letter_code
_entity_poly.pdbx_strand_id
1 'polypeptide(L)'
;MFNNAVTFLETYGNLCDDVAVRCLAKVLSEIKMNLLNDENTALDFITTQEEVRNMCVRGLFRTNAEAEMVAMIIAGDIPTITSVSAQLDNWFELVPPYLLFIRPCATLPQLKDAVKLFSLEALRALHRISTSSTNWWFPAHLADLLQKADERITSAYDMDVRQHLIIEYGSSLFSEPGLWQVGFDYLRETGNEGLSHLELLIAQVPLDNETVATKLCSLCDEVDFDQTRKDIARAMAYRLLRTGRWGSALSWAIRSRDIEIVSTVADQVISRCSPDQFSSITVVEHFTEVMLLSSSFIFLHRYYKFRKLLESDQKVKAAELL
;
A
#
# COMPACT_ATOMS: atom_id res chain seq x y z
N MET A 1 5.29 -26.53 -24.80
CA MET A 1 3.99 -25.95 -25.20
C MET A 1 3.79 -26.06 -26.71
N PHE A 2 4.77 -25.67 -27.54
CA PHE A 2 4.68 -25.76 -29.01
C PHE A 2 4.48 -27.16 -29.58
N ASN A 3 5.05 -28.21 -28.96
CA ASN A 3 4.89 -29.59 -29.45
C ASN A 3 3.43 -30.00 -29.64
N ASN A 4 2.55 -29.64 -28.69
CA ASN A 4 1.11 -29.96 -28.80
C ASN A 4 0.44 -29.18 -29.94
N ALA A 5 0.82 -27.91 -30.13
CA ALA A 5 0.31 -27.08 -31.22
C ALA A 5 0.78 -27.63 -32.58
N VAL A 6 2.04 -28.05 -32.70
CA VAL A 6 2.58 -28.70 -33.90
C VAL A 6 1.76 -29.93 -34.25
N THR A 7 1.55 -30.85 -33.29
CA THR A 7 0.80 -32.09 -33.56
C THR A 7 -0.63 -31.80 -34.00
N PHE A 8 -1.28 -30.80 -33.40
CA PHE A 8 -2.62 -30.37 -33.80
C PHE A 8 -2.66 -29.77 -35.22
N LEU A 9 -1.73 -28.86 -35.53
CA LEU A 9 -1.64 -28.20 -36.83
C LEU A 9 -1.24 -29.18 -37.95
N GLU A 10 -0.35 -30.13 -37.68
CA GLU A 10 -0.02 -31.20 -38.63
C GLU A 10 -1.24 -32.06 -38.93
N THR A 11 -1.99 -32.45 -37.90
CA THR A 11 -3.20 -33.26 -38.05
C THR A 11 -4.26 -32.50 -38.85
N TYR A 12 -4.54 -31.25 -38.49
CA TYR A 12 -5.50 -30.40 -39.19
C TYR A 12 -5.07 -30.10 -40.62
N GLY A 13 -3.81 -29.69 -40.83
CA GLY A 13 -3.27 -29.38 -42.15
C GLY A 13 -3.27 -30.58 -43.10
N ASN A 14 -3.08 -31.80 -42.58
CA ASN A 14 -3.19 -33.03 -43.38
C ASN A 14 -4.64 -33.39 -43.70
N LEU A 15 -5.58 -33.15 -42.77
CA LEU A 15 -7.01 -33.42 -43.00
C LEU A 15 -7.65 -32.43 -43.99
N CYS A 16 -7.25 -31.15 -43.92
CA CYS A 16 -7.80 -30.08 -44.76
C CYS A 16 -6.96 -29.80 -46.02
N ASP A 17 -5.85 -30.51 -46.22
CA ASP A 17 -4.84 -30.28 -47.28
C ASP A 17 -4.34 -28.83 -47.35
N ASP A 18 -4.33 -28.13 -46.21
CA ASP A 18 -3.92 -26.73 -46.13
C ASP A 18 -2.39 -26.61 -46.09
N VAL A 19 -1.83 -26.04 -47.16
CA VAL A 19 -0.38 -25.86 -47.33
C VAL A 19 0.19 -24.84 -46.34
N ALA A 20 -0.55 -23.76 -46.05
CA ALA A 20 -0.10 -22.72 -45.11
C ALA A 20 -0.06 -23.26 -43.68
N VAL A 21 -1.05 -24.06 -43.28
CA VAL A 21 -1.08 -24.67 -41.94
C VAL A 21 0.04 -25.71 -41.76
N ARG A 22 0.31 -26.54 -42.78
CA ARG A 22 1.46 -27.46 -42.74
C ARG A 22 2.79 -26.71 -42.68
N CYS A 23 2.91 -25.61 -43.41
CA CYS A 23 4.08 -24.75 -43.37
C CYS A 23 4.27 -24.13 -41.97
N LEU A 24 3.19 -23.68 -41.34
CA LEU A 24 3.21 -23.13 -39.98
C LEU A 24 3.60 -24.19 -38.95
N ALA A 25 3.09 -25.41 -39.07
CA ALA A 25 3.46 -26.51 -38.19
C ALA A 25 4.96 -26.82 -38.27
N LYS A 26 5.55 -26.75 -39.47
CA LYS A 26 6.99 -26.87 -39.67
C LYS A 26 7.76 -25.73 -39.01
N VAL A 27 7.34 -24.48 -39.19
CA VAL A 27 7.97 -23.32 -38.53
C VAL A 27 7.96 -23.52 -37.02
N LEU A 28 6.82 -23.93 -36.44
CA LEU A 28 6.68 -24.13 -35.00
C LEU A 28 7.52 -25.29 -34.44
N SER A 29 7.76 -26.34 -35.22
CA SER A 29 8.58 -27.48 -34.79
C SER A 29 10.08 -27.14 -34.79
N GLU A 30 10.49 -26.15 -35.58
CA GLU A 30 11.88 -25.68 -35.66
C GLU A 30 12.21 -24.64 -34.57
N ILE A 31 11.22 -24.12 -33.84
CA ILE A 31 11.45 -23.18 -32.72
C ILE A 31 12.16 -23.88 -31.57
N LYS A 32 13.43 -23.51 -31.37
CA LYS A 32 14.30 -24.02 -30.32
C LYS A 32 14.33 -23.10 -29.11
N MET A 33 13.50 -23.39 -28.11
CA MET A 33 13.39 -22.57 -26.88
C MET A 33 14.66 -22.51 -26.05
N ASN A 34 15.56 -23.49 -26.19
CA ASN A 34 16.88 -23.47 -25.54
C ASN A 34 17.79 -22.33 -26.06
N LEU A 35 17.47 -21.72 -27.20
CA LEU A 35 18.19 -20.57 -27.74
C LEU A 35 17.90 -19.26 -26.98
N LEU A 36 16.98 -19.28 -26.00
CA LEU A 36 16.65 -18.13 -25.15
C LEU A 36 17.41 -18.12 -23.82
N ASN A 37 18.26 -19.14 -23.58
CA ASN A 37 18.94 -19.33 -22.29
C ASN A 37 20.28 -18.57 -22.18
N ASP A 38 20.88 -18.14 -23.29
CA ASP A 38 22.18 -17.46 -23.33
C ASP A 38 22.12 -16.30 -24.34
N GLU A 39 22.82 -15.20 -24.05
CA GLU A 39 22.88 -14.04 -24.96
C GLU A 39 23.46 -14.40 -26.34
N ASN A 40 24.35 -15.39 -26.41
CA ASN A 40 24.97 -15.82 -27.66
C ASN A 40 24.02 -16.61 -28.57
N THR A 41 23.00 -17.26 -28.00
CA THR A 41 22.02 -18.05 -28.76
C THR A 41 20.79 -17.23 -29.16
N ALA A 42 20.60 -16.04 -28.58
CA ALA A 42 19.55 -15.10 -28.96
C ALA A 42 19.70 -14.61 -30.42
N LEU A 43 20.93 -14.52 -30.95
CA LEU A 43 21.17 -14.13 -32.35
C LEU A 43 20.68 -15.20 -33.34
N ASP A 44 20.85 -16.48 -33.00
CA ASP A 44 20.32 -17.60 -33.79
C ASP A 44 18.79 -17.57 -33.79
N PHE A 45 18.18 -17.24 -32.65
CA PHE A 45 16.73 -17.08 -32.55
C PHE A 45 16.22 -15.94 -33.45
N ILE A 46 16.86 -14.76 -33.41
CA ILE A 46 16.51 -13.62 -34.28
C ILE A 46 16.63 -13.99 -35.77
N THR A 47 17.67 -14.76 -36.12
CA THR A 47 17.87 -15.24 -37.49
C THR A 47 16.71 -16.12 -37.95
N THR A 48 16.25 -17.05 -37.10
CA THR A 48 15.06 -17.87 -37.38
C THR A 48 13.80 -17.00 -37.56
N GLN A 49 13.63 -15.94 -36.78
CA GLN A 49 12.49 -15.03 -36.96
C GLN A 49 12.52 -14.30 -38.31
N GLU A 50 13.71 -13.92 -38.78
CA GLU A 50 13.88 -13.28 -40.08
C GLU A 50 13.58 -14.24 -41.23
N GLU A 51 13.91 -15.53 -41.09
CA GLU A 51 13.48 -16.58 -42.02
C GLU A 51 11.95 -16.68 -42.09
N VAL A 52 11.26 -16.70 -40.95
CA VAL A 52 9.79 -16.71 -40.91
C VAL A 52 9.21 -15.46 -41.57
N ARG A 53 9.79 -14.29 -41.30
CA ARG A 53 9.40 -13.02 -41.95
C ARG A 53 9.53 -13.11 -43.47
N ASN A 54 10.64 -13.65 -43.96
CA ASN A 54 10.87 -13.87 -45.39
C ASN A 54 9.85 -14.85 -45.98
N MET A 55 9.43 -15.87 -45.23
CA MET A 55 8.37 -16.78 -45.65
C MET A 55 7.02 -16.08 -45.82
N CYS A 56 6.65 -15.19 -44.89
CA CYS A 56 5.47 -14.35 -45.00
C CYS A 56 5.52 -13.44 -46.25
N VAL A 57 6.65 -12.74 -46.46
CA VAL A 57 6.83 -11.85 -47.63
C VAL A 57 6.72 -12.63 -48.96
N ARG A 58 7.25 -13.86 -49.01
CA ARG A 58 7.13 -14.76 -50.17
C ARG A 58 5.71 -15.29 -50.40
N GLY A 59 4.79 -15.02 -49.48
CA GLY A 59 3.38 -15.39 -49.58
C GLY A 59 3.08 -16.86 -49.30
N LEU A 60 3.96 -17.56 -48.56
CA LEU A 60 3.78 -18.98 -48.21
C LEU A 60 2.54 -19.25 -47.34
N PHE A 61 2.05 -18.23 -46.63
CA PHE A 61 0.88 -18.34 -45.74
C PHE A 61 -0.42 -17.76 -46.31
N ARG A 62 -0.40 -17.15 -47.51
CA ARG A 62 -1.55 -16.41 -48.08
C ARG A 62 -2.83 -17.22 -48.24
N THR A 63 -2.73 -18.55 -48.28
CA THR A 63 -3.91 -19.42 -48.40
C THR A 63 -4.73 -19.49 -47.11
N ASN A 64 -4.18 -19.04 -45.98
CA ASN A 64 -4.86 -19.06 -44.68
C ASN A 64 -4.45 -17.83 -43.84
N ALA A 65 -5.37 -16.90 -43.66
CA ALA A 65 -5.14 -15.64 -42.94
C ALA A 65 -4.76 -15.86 -41.47
N GLU A 66 -5.32 -16.87 -40.81
CA GLU A 66 -4.99 -17.20 -39.42
C GLU A 66 -3.57 -17.75 -39.32
N ALA A 67 -3.16 -18.60 -40.27
CA ALA A 67 -1.80 -19.12 -40.32
C ALA A 67 -0.78 -18.00 -40.60
N GLU A 68 -1.12 -17.06 -41.48
CA GLU A 68 -0.30 -15.87 -41.76
C GLU A 68 -0.18 -14.98 -40.53
N MET A 69 -1.28 -14.75 -39.80
CA MET A 69 -1.28 -13.98 -38.55
C MET A 69 -0.34 -14.60 -37.50
N VAL A 70 -0.44 -15.91 -37.27
CA VAL A 70 0.45 -16.60 -36.31
C VAL A 70 1.91 -16.55 -36.77
N ALA A 71 2.18 -16.73 -38.07
CA ALA A 71 3.54 -16.62 -38.61
C ALA A 71 4.12 -15.20 -38.43
N MET A 72 3.31 -14.17 -38.62
CA MET A 72 3.70 -12.77 -38.37
C MET A 72 3.99 -12.50 -36.89
N ILE A 73 3.23 -13.10 -35.97
CA ILE A 73 3.52 -13.04 -34.52
C ILE A 73 4.88 -13.69 -34.21
N ILE A 74 5.15 -14.88 -34.76
CA ILE A 74 6.44 -15.59 -34.57
C ILE A 74 7.60 -14.78 -35.14
N ALA A 75 7.38 -14.08 -36.26
CA ALA A 75 8.33 -13.15 -36.85
C ALA A 75 8.52 -11.84 -36.06
N GLY A 76 7.84 -11.66 -34.92
CA GLY A 76 7.98 -10.48 -34.07
C GLY A 76 7.31 -9.23 -34.63
N ASP A 77 6.27 -9.37 -35.46
CA ASP A 77 5.55 -8.22 -36.03
C ASP A 77 4.66 -7.53 -34.99
N ILE A 78 5.08 -6.34 -34.55
CA ILE A 78 4.39 -5.54 -33.52
C ILE A 78 2.95 -5.18 -33.95
N PRO A 79 2.67 -4.68 -35.17
CA PRO A 79 1.31 -4.37 -35.61
C PRO A 79 0.35 -5.54 -35.49
N THR A 80 0.79 -6.74 -35.89
CA THR A 80 -0.02 -7.96 -35.79
C THR A 80 -0.32 -8.30 -34.32
N ILE A 81 0.68 -8.23 -33.44
CA ILE A 81 0.49 -8.48 -31.99
C ILE A 81 -0.48 -7.48 -31.37
N THR A 82 -0.41 -6.20 -31.75
CA THR A 82 -1.37 -5.17 -31.32
C THR A 82 -2.78 -5.41 -31.90
N SER A 83 -2.90 -5.96 -33.10
CA SER A 83 -4.23 -6.30 -33.66
C SER A 83 -4.89 -7.47 -32.91
N VAL A 84 -4.10 -8.45 -32.47
CA VAL A 84 -4.57 -9.60 -31.69
C VAL A 84 -4.90 -9.22 -30.26
N SER A 85 -4.25 -8.19 -29.70
CA SER A 85 -4.54 -7.75 -28.34
C SER A 85 -6.00 -7.35 -28.15
N ALA A 86 -6.65 -6.83 -29.19
CA ALA A 86 -8.07 -6.48 -29.15
C ALA A 86 -9.01 -7.69 -29.08
N GLN A 87 -8.52 -8.89 -29.41
CA GLN A 87 -9.30 -10.13 -29.45
C GLN A 87 -9.10 -11.01 -28.20
N LEU A 88 -8.12 -10.68 -27.35
CA LEU A 88 -7.82 -11.44 -26.14
C LEU A 88 -8.53 -10.85 -24.93
N ASP A 89 -9.06 -11.73 -24.09
CA ASP A 89 -9.75 -11.35 -22.85
C ASP A 89 -8.79 -10.83 -21.77
N ASN A 90 -7.51 -11.24 -21.86
CA ASN A 90 -6.48 -10.97 -20.87
C ASN A 90 -5.20 -10.41 -21.51
N TRP A 91 -4.77 -9.25 -21.05
CA TRP A 91 -3.57 -8.57 -21.55
C TRP A 91 -2.27 -9.36 -21.31
N PHE A 92 -2.20 -10.15 -20.23
CA PHE A 92 -0.99 -10.91 -19.90
C PHE A 92 -0.74 -12.08 -20.85
N GLU A 93 -1.74 -12.51 -21.63
CA GLU A 93 -1.56 -13.51 -22.69
C GLU A 93 -0.65 -13.00 -23.81
N LEU A 94 -0.45 -11.68 -23.89
CA LEU A 94 0.45 -11.02 -24.84
C LEU A 94 1.88 -10.87 -24.31
N VAL A 95 2.09 -11.03 -23.01
CA VAL A 95 3.42 -10.91 -22.40
C VAL A 95 4.35 -12.03 -22.89
N PRO A 96 3.96 -13.32 -22.90
CA PRO A 96 4.78 -14.38 -23.48
C PRO A 96 5.15 -14.15 -24.95
N PRO A 97 4.24 -13.88 -25.90
CA PRO A 97 4.63 -13.65 -27.29
C PRO A 97 5.48 -12.39 -27.47
N TYR A 98 5.27 -11.33 -26.69
CA TYR A 98 6.13 -10.15 -26.71
C TYR A 98 7.57 -10.48 -26.26
N LEU A 99 7.71 -11.20 -25.14
CA LEU A 99 9.01 -11.60 -24.61
C LEU A 99 9.71 -12.67 -25.44
N LEU A 100 8.95 -13.56 -26.07
CA LEU A 100 9.51 -14.61 -26.89
C LEU A 100 9.89 -14.10 -28.28
N PHE A 101 9.05 -13.29 -28.92
CA PHE A 101 9.20 -12.95 -30.34
C PHE A 101 9.55 -11.49 -30.63
N ILE A 102 9.36 -10.54 -29.72
CA ILE A 102 9.75 -9.15 -29.97
C ILE A 102 11.07 -8.83 -29.25
N ARG A 103 11.18 -9.23 -27.98
CA ARG A 103 12.36 -8.98 -27.15
C ARG A 103 12.79 -10.24 -26.39
N PRO A 104 13.35 -11.25 -27.09
CA PRO A 104 13.99 -12.37 -26.42
C PRO A 104 15.08 -11.83 -25.46
N CYS A 105 15.12 -12.36 -24.24
CA CYS A 105 16.03 -11.92 -23.18
C CYS A 105 15.87 -10.43 -22.79
N ALA A 106 14.65 -9.89 -22.82
CA ALA A 106 14.39 -8.50 -22.43
C ALA A 106 14.98 -8.16 -21.06
N THR A 107 15.79 -7.11 -21.03
CA THR A 107 16.24 -6.50 -19.77
C THR A 107 15.07 -5.83 -19.06
N LEU A 108 15.17 -5.63 -17.74
CA LEU A 108 14.12 -4.96 -16.96
C LEU A 108 13.68 -3.59 -17.53
N PRO A 109 14.58 -2.73 -18.06
CA PRO A 109 14.18 -1.51 -18.76
C PRO A 109 13.34 -1.75 -20.01
N GLN A 110 13.64 -2.79 -20.79
CA GLN A 110 12.92 -3.14 -22.02
C GLN A 110 11.54 -3.75 -21.72
N LEU A 111 11.37 -4.36 -20.54
CA LEU A 111 10.06 -4.82 -20.07
C LEU A 111 9.10 -3.64 -19.85
N LYS A 112 9.60 -2.45 -19.50
CA LYS A 112 8.76 -1.24 -19.38
C LYS A 112 8.09 -0.88 -20.70
N ASP A 113 8.77 -1.06 -21.83
CA ASP A 113 8.19 -0.77 -23.14
C ASP A 113 7.09 -1.78 -23.53
N ALA A 114 7.15 -3.01 -23.02
CA ALA A 114 6.07 -3.98 -23.15
C ALA A 114 4.79 -3.50 -22.44
N VAL A 115 4.95 -3.00 -21.22
CA VAL A 115 3.84 -2.46 -20.41
C VAL A 115 3.21 -1.23 -21.07
N LYS A 116 4.02 -0.36 -21.68
CA LYS A 116 3.52 0.78 -22.48
C LYS A 116 2.68 0.34 -23.67
N LEU A 117 3.07 -0.74 -24.34
CA LEU A 117 2.34 -1.24 -25.52
C LEU A 117 0.93 -1.73 -25.16
N PHE A 118 0.72 -2.16 -23.91
CA PHE A 118 -0.55 -2.69 -23.40
C PHE A 118 -1.18 -1.80 -22.31
N SER A 119 -0.82 -0.51 -22.29
CA SER A 119 -1.19 0.41 -21.20
C SER A 119 -2.70 0.57 -21.03
N LEU A 120 -3.45 0.58 -22.14
CA LEU A 120 -4.90 0.77 -22.11
C LEU A 120 -5.61 -0.48 -21.57
N GLU A 121 -5.09 -1.65 -21.90
CA GLU A 121 -5.56 -2.93 -21.40
C GLU A 121 -5.18 -3.14 -19.93
N ALA A 122 -4.03 -2.62 -19.49
CA ALA A 122 -3.60 -2.66 -18.09
C ALA A 122 -4.57 -1.89 -17.16
N LEU A 123 -5.06 -0.72 -17.57
CA LEU A 123 -6.10 0.02 -16.84
C LEU A 123 -7.41 -0.76 -16.74
N ARG A 124 -7.86 -1.37 -17.84
CA ARG A 124 -9.08 -2.20 -17.83
C ARG A 124 -8.91 -3.42 -16.92
N ALA A 125 -7.73 -4.04 -16.93
CA ALA A 125 -7.41 -5.15 -16.06
C ALA A 125 -7.43 -4.72 -14.58
N LEU A 126 -6.81 -3.58 -14.24
CA LEU A 126 -6.88 -3.00 -12.90
C LEU A 126 -8.32 -2.81 -12.42
N HIS A 127 -9.18 -2.21 -13.26
CA HIS A 127 -10.60 -2.03 -12.93
C HIS A 127 -11.34 -3.37 -12.72
N ARG A 128 -11.08 -4.37 -13.56
CA ARG A 128 -11.67 -5.72 -13.39
C ARG A 128 -11.20 -6.39 -12.10
N ILE A 129 -9.91 -6.27 -11.77
CA ILE A 129 -9.34 -6.85 -10.55
C ILE A 129 -9.90 -6.13 -9.32
N SER A 130 -9.99 -4.80 -9.33
CA SER A 130 -10.53 -4.03 -8.20
C SER A 130 -12.01 -4.32 -7.94
N THR A 131 -12.80 -4.59 -8.98
CA THR A 131 -14.23 -4.93 -8.85
C THR A 131 -14.50 -6.39 -8.51
N SER A 132 -13.57 -7.31 -8.77
CA SER A 132 -13.74 -8.75 -8.49
C SER A 132 -12.99 -9.23 -7.25
N SER A 133 -11.97 -8.51 -6.80
CA SER A 133 -11.20 -8.84 -5.59
C SER A 133 -11.85 -8.20 -4.37
N THR A 134 -11.93 -8.97 -3.28
CA THR A 134 -12.23 -8.41 -1.95
C THR A 134 -11.01 -7.81 -1.26
N ASN A 135 -9.80 -8.12 -1.77
CA ASN A 135 -8.53 -7.65 -1.22
C ASN A 135 -7.93 -6.55 -2.10
N TRP A 136 -7.73 -5.38 -1.51
CA TRP A 136 -7.16 -4.20 -2.15
C TRP A 136 -5.66 -4.25 -2.37
N TRP A 137 -4.94 -5.18 -1.72
CA TRP A 137 -3.49 -5.32 -1.82
C TRP A 137 -3.03 -5.45 -3.27
N PHE A 138 -3.57 -6.41 -4.01
CA PHE A 138 -3.12 -6.68 -5.37
C PHE A 138 -3.44 -5.53 -6.35
N PRO A 139 -4.68 -4.99 -6.39
CA PRO A 139 -4.98 -3.78 -7.17
C PRO A 139 -4.05 -2.59 -6.84
N ALA A 140 -3.84 -2.28 -5.56
CA ALA A 140 -3.04 -1.14 -5.15
C ALA A 140 -1.57 -1.27 -5.57
N HIS A 141 -0.97 -2.44 -5.36
CA HIS A 141 0.42 -2.69 -5.72
C HIS A 141 0.63 -2.84 -7.23
N LEU A 142 -0.33 -3.42 -7.94
CA LEU A 142 -0.27 -3.49 -9.39
C LEU A 142 -0.38 -2.08 -10.00
N ALA A 143 -1.27 -1.23 -9.47
CA ALA A 143 -1.38 0.16 -9.90
C ALA A 143 -0.09 0.96 -9.62
N ASP A 144 0.52 0.77 -8.45
CA ASP A 144 1.80 1.41 -8.11
C ASP A 144 2.95 0.95 -9.03
N LEU A 145 3.00 -0.35 -9.37
CA LEU A 145 3.96 -0.89 -10.32
C LEU A 145 3.75 -0.32 -11.73
N LEU A 146 2.49 -0.22 -12.17
CA LEU A 146 2.13 0.32 -13.48
C LEU A 146 2.47 1.80 -13.59
N GLN A 147 2.20 2.61 -12.56
CA GLN A 147 2.61 4.02 -12.55
C GLN A 147 4.14 4.18 -12.62
N LYS A 148 4.90 3.33 -11.91
CA LYS A 148 6.37 3.31 -11.97
C LYS A 148 6.92 2.85 -13.33
N ALA A 149 6.13 2.10 -14.09
CA ALA A 149 6.45 1.71 -15.46
C ALA A 149 6.17 2.85 -16.45
N ASP A 150 4.99 3.48 -16.35
CA ASP A 150 4.60 4.68 -17.10
C ASP A 150 3.50 5.45 -16.34
N GLU A 151 3.81 6.69 -15.96
CA GLU A 151 2.93 7.57 -15.16
C GLU A 151 1.57 7.83 -15.84
N ARG A 152 1.55 7.82 -17.19
CA ARG A 152 0.34 8.08 -17.99
C ARG A 152 -0.70 6.98 -17.88
N ILE A 153 -0.32 5.79 -17.41
CA ILE A 153 -1.22 4.65 -17.27
C ILE A 153 -2.23 4.94 -16.17
N THR A 154 -1.82 5.51 -15.04
CA THR A 154 -2.73 5.69 -13.89
C THR A 154 -3.36 7.07 -13.83
N SER A 155 -2.92 8.03 -14.65
CA SER A 155 -3.40 9.41 -14.69
C SER A 155 -4.49 9.67 -15.75
N ALA A 156 -5.23 8.64 -16.17
CA ALA A 156 -6.24 8.80 -17.22
C ALA A 156 -7.42 9.65 -16.74
N TYR A 157 -7.85 10.63 -17.55
CA TYR A 157 -9.01 11.50 -17.29
C TYR A 157 -8.90 12.39 -16.03
N ASP A 158 -7.71 12.89 -15.70
CA ASP A 158 -7.45 13.73 -14.50
C ASP A 158 -7.75 13.03 -13.16
N MET A 159 -7.99 11.72 -13.17
CA MET A 159 -8.16 10.91 -11.98
C MET A 159 -6.91 10.05 -11.76
N ASP A 160 -6.30 10.13 -10.58
CA ASP A 160 -5.22 9.22 -10.20
C ASP A 160 -5.81 7.90 -9.67
N VAL A 161 -5.99 6.94 -10.57
CA VAL A 161 -6.52 5.60 -10.24
C VAL A 161 -5.65 4.93 -9.17
N ARG A 162 -4.34 5.20 -9.18
CA ARG A 162 -3.44 4.64 -8.18
C ARG A 162 -3.71 5.25 -6.80
N GLN A 163 -3.90 6.57 -6.72
CA GLN A 163 -4.21 7.25 -5.47
C GLN A 163 -5.44 6.64 -4.81
N HIS A 164 -6.53 6.46 -5.57
CA HIS A 164 -7.75 5.83 -5.07
C HIS A 164 -7.49 4.41 -4.54
N LEU A 165 -6.81 3.55 -5.31
CA LEU A 165 -6.54 2.17 -4.90
C LEU A 165 -5.63 2.08 -3.67
N ILE A 166 -4.64 2.97 -3.54
CA ILE A 166 -3.80 3.04 -2.35
C ILE A 166 -4.60 3.53 -1.14
N ILE A 167 -5.52 4.48 -1.31
CA ILE A 167 -6.41 4.94 -0.23
C ILE A 167 -7.31 3.81 0.26
N GLU A 168 -7.96 3.07 -0.65
CA GLU A 168 -8.80 1.93 -0.28
C GLU A 168 -7.99 0.84 0.44
N TYR A 169 -6.79 0.53 -0.05
CA TYR A 169 -5.91 -0.42 0.61
C TYR A 169 -5.46 0.06 1.98
N GLY A 170 -4.93 1.28 2.09
CA GLY A 170 -4.51 1.87 3.36
C GLY A 170 -5.64 1.92 4.38
N SER A 171 -6.85 2.26 3.95
CA SER A 171 -8.05 2.28 4.78
C SER A 171 -8.43 0.88 5.27
N SER A 172 -8.35 -0.14 4.40
CA SER A 172 -8.63 -1.52 4.78
C SER A 172 -7.71 -2.04 5.90
N LEU A 173 -6.45 -1.57 5.94
CA LEU A 173 -5.47 -1.96 6.96
C LEU A 173 -5.80 -1.43 8.37
N PHE A 174 -6.64 -0.40 8.50
CA PHE A 174 -7.11 0.06 9.81
C PHE A 174 -8.11 -0.91 10.45
N SER A 175 -8.79 -1.74 9.64
CA SER A 175 -9.70 -2.77 10.14
C SER A 175 -8.95 -4.00 10.67
N GLU A 176 -7.69 -4.18 10.27
CA GLU A 176 -6.88 -5.34 10.63
C GLU A 176 -6.02 -5.06 11.88
N PRO A 177 -6.11 -5.90 12.93
CA PRO A 177 -5.36 -5.70 14.16
C PRO A 177 -3.84 -5.63 13.93
N GLY A 178 -3.23 -4.51 14.32
CA GLY A 178 -1.78 -4.30 14.23
C GLY A 178 -1.27 -3.77 12.89
N LEU A 179 -2.11 -3.63 11.87
CA LEU A 179 -1.69 -3.12 10.55
C LEU A 179 -1.96 -1.63 10.33
N TRP A 180 -2.67 -0.96 11.24
CA TRP A 180 -3.02 0.46 11.13
C TRP A 180 -1.82 1.39 10.94
N GLN A 181 -0.62 1.06 11.45
CA GLN A 181 0.60 1.86 11.21
C GLN A 181 1.02 1.81 9.75
N VAL A 182 0.95 0.62 9.15
CA VAL A 182 1.23 0.44 7.72
C VAL A 182 0.16 1.16 6.90
N GLY A 183 -1.12 1.05 7.30
CA GLY A 183 -2.21 1.83 6.71
C GLY A 183 -1.97 3.33 6.79
N PHE A 184 -1.44 3.81 7.91
CA PHE A 184 -1.10 5.22 8.09
C PHE A 184 -0.05 5.68 7.07
N ASP A 185 1.04 4.91 6.92
CA ASP A 185 2.10 5.24 5.97
C ASP A 185 1.59 5.28 4.53
N TYR A 186 0.73 4.33 4.12
CA TYR A 186 0.12 4.36 2.78
C TYR A 186 -0.73 5.60 2.54
N LEU A 187 -1.57 5.98 3.50
CA LEU A 187 -2.45 7.13 3.36
C LEU A 187 -1.68 8.46 3.42
N ARG A 188 -0.55 8.52 4.13
CA ARG A 188 0.29 9.72 4.15
C ARG A 188 0.89 10.01 2.78
N GLU A 189 1.29 8.96 2.06
CA GLU A 189 1.90 9.07 0.72
C GLU A 189 0.92 9.53 -0.37
N THR A 190 -0.39 9.44 -0.15
CA THR A 190 -1.42 9.84 -1.13
C THR A 190 -1.85 11.30 -1.03
N GLY A 191 -1.15 12.12 -0.24
CA GLY A 191 -1.37 13.56 -0.15
C GLY A 191 -2.69 13.92 0.55
N ASN A 192 -3.30 15.05 0.16
CA ASN A 192 -4.43 15.65 0.90
C ASN A 192 -5.66 14.73 1.01
N GLU A 193 -5.97 13.94 -0.03
CA GLU A 193 -7.08 12.99 0.03
C GLU A 193 -6.82 11.90 1.05
N GLY A 194 -5.61 11.33 1.06
CA GLY A 194 -5.18 10.34 2.05
C GLY A 194 -5.17 10.89 3.47
N LEU A 195 -4.69 12.12 3.67
CA LEU A 195 -4.72 12.82 4.95
C LEU A 195 -6.16 13.01 5.47
N SER A 196 -7.10 13.34 4.58
CA SER A 196 -8.52 13.47 4.95
C SER A 196 -9.11 12.13 5.45
N HIS A 197 -8.72 11.01 4.83
CA HIS A 197 -9.13 9.68 5.29
C HIS A 197 -8.45 9.29 6.61
N LEU A 198 -7.16 9.61 6.75
CA LEU A 198 -6.38 9.40 7.97
C LEU A 198 -7.04 10.02 9.19
N GLU A 199 -7.52 11.27 9.09
CA GLU A 199 -8.15 11.97 10.21
C GLU A 199 -9.37 11.20 10.75
N LEU A 200 -10.17 10.62 9.86
CA LEU A 200 -11.35 9.84 10.21
C LEU A 200 -11.01 8.45 10.77
N LEU A 201 -9.96 7.82 10.25
CA LEU A 201 -9.57 6.46 10.62
C LEU A 201 -8.79 6.39 11.94
N ILE A 202 -7.94 7.39 12.22
CA ILE A 202 -7.21 7.48 13.49
C ILE A 202 -8.17 7.49 14.68
N ALA A 203 -9.30 8.19 14.56
CA ALA A 203 -10.32 8.27 15.61
C ALA A 203 -10.98 6.91 15.93
N GLN A 204 -10.89 5.94 15.02
CA GLN A 204 -11.47 4.60 15.17
C GLN A 204 -10.50 3.60 15.80
N VAL A 205 -9.19 3.92 15.88
CA VAL A 205 -8.18 3.02 16.43
C VAL A 205 -8.43 2.82 17.93
N PRO A 206 -8.57 1.57 18.41
CA PRO A 206 -8.78 1.29 19.83
C PRO A 206 -7.63 1.81 20.71
N LEU A 207 -7.94 2.72 21.62
CA LEU A 207 -7.00 3.28 22.58
C LEU A 207 -6.83 2.37 23.80
N ASP A 208 -6.36 1.14 23.59
CA ASP A 208 -6.32 0.09 24.61
C ASP A 208 -5.17 0.19 25.61
N ASN A 209 -4.05 0.80 25.21
CA ASN A 209 -2.88 0.95 26.06
C ASN A 209 -2.18 2.29 25.78
N GLU A 210 -1.30 2.68 26.71
CA GLU A 210 -0.57 3.96 26.60
C GLU A 210 0.45 3.96 25.45
N THR A 211 0.95 2.80 25.03
CA THR A 211 1.93 2.70 23.94
C THR A 211 1.31 3.02 22.58
N VAL A 212 0.14 2.46 22.28
CA VAL A 212 -0.66 2.77 21.08
C VAL A 212 -1.03 4.25 21.07
N ALA A 213 -1.55 4.78 22.18
CA ALA A 213 -1.91 6.19 22.26
C ALA A 213 -0.71 7.13 22.06
N THR A 214 0.46 6.80 22.64
CA THR A 214 1.67 7.60 22.46
C THR A 214 2.13 7.58 21.00
N LYS A 215 2.07 6.41 20.35
CA LYS A 215 2.42 6.27 18.95
C LYS A 215 1.45 7.04 18.04
N LEU A 216 0.14 6.97 18.30
CA LEU A 216 -0.85 7.77 17.57
C LEU A 216 -0.60 9.26 17.74
N CYS A 217 -0.30 9.75 18.95
CA CYS A 217 0.07 11.16 19.14
C CYS A 217 1.29 11.55 18.32
N SER A 218 2.36 10.73 18.31
CA SER A 218 3.55 11.03 17.50
C SER A 218 3.26 11.06 16.00
N LEU A 219 2.38 10.18 15.53
CA LEU A 219 2.00 10.16 14.12
C LEU A 219 1.11 11.36 13.77
N CYS A 220 0.22 11.79 14.65
CA CYS A 220 -0.53 13.04 14.49
C CYS A 220 0.41 14.26 14.46
N ASP A 221 1.49 14.27 15.25
CA ASP A 221 2.50 15.35 15.21
C ASP A 221 3.26 15.37 13.87
N GLU A 222 3.45 14.23 13.20
CA GLU A 222 4.12 14.15 11.88
C GLU A 222 3.27 14.74 10.74
N VAL A 223 1.94 14.77 10.88
CA VAL A 223 0.99 15.25 9.85
C VAL A 223 0.21 16.50 10.29
N ASP A 224 0.64 17.16 11.36
CA ASP A 224 0.02 18.37 11.93
C ASP A 224 -1.46 18.23 12.37
N PHE A 225 -1.87 17.02 12.79
CA PHE A 225 -3.23 16.74 13.30
C PHE A 225 -3.38 17.10 14.78
N ASP A 226 -3.22 18.38 15.08
CA ASP A 226 -3.15 18.92 16.43
C ASP A 226 -4.44 18.69 17.22
N GLN A 227 -5.60 18.79 16.58
CA GLN A 227 -6.89 18.59 17.25
C GLN A 227 -7.10 17.11 17.60
N THR A 228 -6.88 16.20 16.65
CA THR A 228 -6.97 14.75 16.86
C THR A 228 -6.02 14.27 17.97
N ARG A 229 -4.80 14.82 18.03
CA ARG A 229 -3.85 14.55 19.11
C ARG A 229 -4.41 14.94 20.49
N LYS A 230 -5.03 16.12 20.61
CA LYS A 230 -5.66 16.57 21.86
C LYS A 230 -6.83 15.66 22.24
N ASP A 231 -7.61 15.21 21.27
CA ASP A 231 -8.75 14.32 21.50
C ASP A 231 -8.31 12.93 21.98
N ILE A 232 -7.24 12.37 21.41
CA ILE A 232 -6.60 11.13 21.89
C ILE A 232 -6.13 11.30 23.33
N ALA A 233 -5.44 12.41 23.62
CA ALA A 233 -4.94 12.68 24.97
C ALA A 233 -6.07 12.84 26.00
N ARG A 234 -7.17 13.51 25.63
CA ARG A 234 -8.40 13.63 26.42
C ARG A 234 -9.01 12.25 26.71
N ALA A 235 -9.19 11.43 25.68
CA ALA A 235 -9.78 10.10 25.81
C ALA A 235 -8.96 9.19 26.74
N MET A 236 -7.63 9.21 26.60
CA MET A 236 -6.72 8.46 27.47
C MET A 236 -6.76 8.96 28.91
N ALA A 237 -6.79 10.26 29.15
CA ALA A 237 -6.87 10.84 30.49
C ALA A 237 -8.11 10.33 31.24
N TYR A 238 -9.30 10.41 30.63
CA TYR A 238 -10.55 9.94 31.23
C TYR A 238 -10.60 8.42 31.39
N ARG A 239 -10.03 7.65 30.45
CA ARG A 239 -9.95 6.19 30.58
C ARG A 239 -9.09 5.79 31.78
N LEU A 240 -7.89 6.36 31.89
CA LEU A 240 -6.98 6.07 33.00
C LEU A 240 -7.52 6.53 34.34
N LEU A 241 -8.21 7.67 34.38
CA LEU A 241 -8.91 8.17 35.56
C LEU A 241 -9.95 7.18 36.07
N ARG A 242 -10.75 6.58 35.17
CA ARG A 242 -11.74 5.55 35.53
C ARG A 242 -11.11 4.26 36.05
N THR A 243 -9.92 3.91 35.56
CA THR A 243 -9.18 2.73 36.03
C THR A 243 -8.39 2.96 37.32
N GLY A 244 -8.43 4.18 37.90
CA GLY A 244 -7.69 4.53 39.11
C GLY A 244 -6.18 4.71 38.90
N ARG A 245 -5.70 4.83 37.66
CA ARG A 245 -4.28 5.09 37.33
C ARG A 245 -4.01 6.59 37.34
N TRP A 246 -4.00 7.19 38.54
CA TRP A 246 -3.98 8.64 38.76
C TRP A 246 -2.80 9.37 38.09
N GLY A 247 -1.57 8.88 38.27
CA GLY A 247 -0.37 9.52 37.70
C GLY A 247 -0.36 9.54 36.18
N SER A 248 -0.74 8.42 35.55
CA SER A 248 -0.89 8.35 34.09
C SER A 248 -2.03 9.27 33.63
N ALA A 249 -3.17 9.29 34.31
CA ALA A 249 -4.29 10.17 33.98
C ALA A 249 -3.89 11.65 33.97
N LEU A 250 -3.17 12.11 35.00
CA LEU A 250 -2.64 13.48 35.07
C LEU A 250 -1.64 13.77 33.94
N SER A 251 -0.72 12.84 33.65
CA SER A 251 0.24 12.98 32.55
C SER A 251 -0.46 13.18 31.20
N TRP A 252 -1.50 12.37 30.93
CA TRP A 252 -2.29 12.47 29.70
C TRP A 252 -3.16 13.72 29.64
N ALA A 253 -3.72 14.16 30.77
CA ALA A 253 -4.45 15.42 30.84
C ALA A 253 -3.55 16.60 30.47
N ILE A 254 -2.33 16.68 31.00
CA ILE A 254 -1.37 17.75 30.67
C ILE A 254 -0.98 17.69 29.19
N ARG A 255 -0.78 16.49 28.63
CA ARG A 255 -0.43 16.29 27.21
C ARG A 255 -1.50 16.83 26.25
N SER A 256 -2.77 16.85 26.68
CA SER A 256 -3.87 17.45 25.91
C SER A 256 -3.75 18.98 25.76
N ARG A 257 -2.95 19.64 26.63
CA ARG A 257 -2.81 21.12 26.69
C ARG A 257 -4.16 21.86 26.85
N ASP A 258 -5.16 21.19 27.42
CA ASP A 258 -6.50 21.72 27.65
C ASP A 258 -6.69 21.96 29.15
N ILE A 259 -6.80 23.24 29.53
CA ILE A 259 -6.85 23.69 30.92
C ILE A 259 -8.07 23.11 31.65
N GLU A 260 -9.20 22.94 30.95
CA GLU A 260 -10.43 22.43 31.55
C GLU A 260 -10.32 20.95 31.89
N ILE A 261 -9.76 20.14 30.99
CA ILE A 261 -9.50 18.72 31.22
C ILE A 261 -8.51 18.56 32.37
N VAL A 262 -7.42 19.32 32.33
CA VAL A 262 -6.37 19.33 33.35
C VAL A 262 -6.98 19.61 34.72
N SER A 263 -7.82 20.64 34.84
CA SER A 263 -8.50 20.99 36.10
C SER A 263 -9.46 19.89 36.55
N THR A 264 -10.30 19.38 35.63
CA THR A 264 -11.28 18.33 35.93
C THR A 264 -10.60 17.05 36.43
N VAL A 265 -9.53 16.62 35.77
CA VAL A 265 -8.77 15.43 36.17
C VAL A 265 -8.08 15.66 37.53
N ALA A 266 -7.53 16.85 37.77
CA ALA A 266 -6.94 17.19 39.07
C ALA A 266 -7.96 17.13 40.20
N ASP A 267 -9.13 17.73 40.04
CA ASP A 267 -10.19 17.74 41.06
C ASP A 267 -10.71 16.32 41.36
N GLN A 268 -10.82 15.48 40.33
CA GLN A 268 -11.21 14.07 40.49
C GLN A 268 -10.13 13.25 41.21
N VAL A 269 -8.85 13.51 40.94
CA VAL A 269 -7.75 12.87 41.67
C VAL A 269 -7.76 13.31 43.14
N ILE A 270 -7.89 14.60 43.42
CA ILE A 270 -7.94 15.13 44.81
C ILE A 270 -9.11 14.53 45.59
N SER A 271 -10.28 14.41 44.97
CA SER A 271 -11.50 13.93 45.65
C SER A 271 -11.58 12.41 45.83
N ARG A 272 -10.98 11.62 44.92
CA ARG A 272 -11.13 10.15 44.90
C ARG A 272 -9.87 9.38 45.25
N CYS A 273 -8.69 9.98 45.17
CA CYS A 273 -7.44 9.29 45.47
C CYS A 273 -7.30 9.13 47.00
N SER A 274 -6.97 7.92 47.44
CA SER A 274 -6.67 7.71 48.86
C SER A 274 -5.35 8.42 49.23
N PRO A 275 -5.21 8.90 50.46
CA PRO A 275 -4.04 9.66 50.85
C PRO A 275 -2.72 8.89 50.69
N ASP A 276 -2.75 7.56 50.82
CA ASP A 276 -1.56 6.69 50.72
C ASP A 276 -1.14 6.43 49.26
N GLN A 277 -2.10 6.42 48.33
CA GLN A 277 -1.80 6.30 46.90
C GLN A 277 -1.27 7.61 46.32
N PHE A 278 -1.69 8.75 46.88
CA PHE A 278 -1.32 10.06 46.37
C PHE A 278 0.19 10.34 46.46
N SER A 279 0.84 9.90 47.54
CA SER A 279 2.28 10.04 47.73
C SER A 279 3.11 9.26 46.71
N SER A 280 2.55 8.20 46.13
CA SER A 280 3.21 7.38 45.10
C SER A 280 3.23 8.03 43.71
N ILE A 281 2.55 9.16 43.51
CA ILE A 281 2.44 9.83 42.21
C ILE A 281 3.66 10.74 41.96
N THR A 282 4.79 10.13 41.57
CA THR A 282 6.05 10.83 41.28
C THR A 282 6.01 11.77 40.07
N VAL A 283 5.01 11.60 39.20
CA VAL A 283 4.78 12.49 38.06
C VAL A 283 4.54 13.92 38.54
N VAL A 284 4.00 14.08 39.77
CA VAL A 284 3.72 15.39 40.39
C VAL A 284 4.99 16.21 40.69
N GLU A 285 6.15 15.55 40.81
CA GLU A 285 7.42 16.22 41.17
C GLU A 285 8.10 16.90 39.99
N HIS A 286 7.94 16.33 38.79
CA HIS A 286 8.63 16.79 37.56
C HIS A 286 7.93 17.98 36.90
N PHE A 287 7.03 18.61 37.63
CA PHE A 287 6.14 19.62 37.16
C PHE A 287 6.64 21.01 37.56
N THR A 288 7.40 21.68 36.68
CA THR A 288 8.10 22.91 37.06
C THR A 288 7.68 24.20 36.35
N GLU A 289 7.17 24.20 35.10
CA GLU A 289 6.97 25.49 34.40
C GLU A 289 5.65 25.69 33.64
N VAL A 290 5.06 24.65 33.04
CA VAL A 290 3.78 24.79 32.29
C VAL A 290 2.54 24.74 33.21
N MET A 291 2.74 24.48 34.50
CA MET A 291 1.68 24.11 35.45
C MET A 291 1.03 25.25 36.26
N LEU A 292 1.37 26.50 35.96
CA LEU A 292 0.73 27.67 36.59
C LEU A 292 -0.62 28.06 35.95
N LEU A 293 -1.14 27.25 35.03
CA LEU A 293 -2.36 27.59 34.26
C LEU A 293 -3.69 27.30 34.98
N SER A 294 -3.71 26.46 36.03
CA SER A 294 -4.94 26.11 36.76
C SER A 294 -4.75 26.14 38.28
N SER A 295 -5.70 26.77 38.99
CA SER A 295 -5.73 26.84 40.45
C SER A 295 -5.84 25.47 41.11
N SER A 296 -6.57 24.53 40.51
CA SER A 296 -6.69 23.15 41.00
C SER A 296 -5.35 22.41 40.97
N PHE A 297 -4.54 22.68 39.95
CA PHE A 297 -3.22 22.05 39.80
C PHE A 297 -2.17 22.62 40.75
N ILE A 298 -2.22 23.93 41.03
CA ILE A 298 -1.41 24.55 42.07
C ILE A 298 -1.71 23.91 43.44
N PHE A 299 -3.00 23.71 43.74
CA PHE A 299 -3.42 23.02 44.96
C PHE A 299 -2.93 21.56 44.97
N LEU A 300 -3.08 20.83 43.87
CA LEU A 300 -2.63 19.43 43.74
C LEU A 300 -1.12 19.28 44.03
N HIS A 301 -0.31 20.18 43.49
CA HIS A 301 1.14 20.19 43.71
C HIS A 301 1.52 20.57 45.15
N ARG A 302 0.81 21.54 45.76
CA ARG A 302 0.99 21.88 47.19
C ARG A 302 0.59 20.73 48.10
N TYR A 303 -0.55 20.09 47.83
CA TYR A 303 -1.04 18.93 48.55
C TYR A 303 -0.07 17.75 48.46
N TYR A 304 0.57 17.54 47.29
CA TYR A 304 1.62 16.53 47.11
C TYR A 304 2.84 16.81 48.00
N LYS A 305 3.36 18.04 47.95
CA LYS A 305 4.49 18.43 48.81
C LYS A 305 4.16 18.32 50.30
N PHE A 306 2.94 18.72 50.69
CA PHE A 306 2.43 18.54 52.05
C PHE A 306 2.49 17.08 52.49
N ARG A 307 1.96 16.15 51.68
CA ARG A 307 1.94 14.71 52.00
C ARG A 307 3.34 14.13 52.11
N LYS A 308 4.24 14.46 51.17
CA LYS A 308 5.63 13.99 51.20
C LYS A 308 6.39 14.48 52.45
N LEU A 309 6.16 15.73 52.87
CA LEU A 309 6.74 16.27 54.11
C LEU A 309 6.14 15.63 55.36
N LEU A 310 4.86 15.26 55.31
CA LEU A 310 4.17 14.56 56.40
C LEU A 310 4.69 13.12 56.57
N GLU A 311 4.99 12.43 55.46
CA GLU A 311 5.70 11.14 55.48
C GLU A 311 7.14 11.24 55.98
N SER A 312 7.77 12.40 55.81
CA SER A 312 9.12 12.70 56.28
C SER A 312 9.17 13.23 57.74
N ASP A 313 8.04 13.17 58.47
CA ASP A 313 7.81 13.73 59.83
C ASP A 313 8.11 15.24 60.00
N GLN A 314 8.17 16.00 58.89
CA GLN A 314 8.42 17.45 58.89
C GLN A 314 7.12 18.25 59.01
N LYS A 315 6.37 18.03 60.10
CA LYS A 315 5.01 18.57 60.31
C LYS A 315 4.90 20.10 60.24
N VAL A 316 5.92 20.82 60.73
CA VAL A 316 5.94 22.30 60.73
C VAL A 316 6.04 22.87 59.31
N LYS A 317 6.95 22.32 58.50
CA LYS A 317 7.11 22.73 57.09
C LYS A 317 5.93 22.29 56.21
N ALA A 318 5.27 21.19 56.58
CA ALA A 318 4.06 20.77 55.90
C ALA A 318 2.92 21.79 56.13
N ALA A 319 2.71 22.25 57.36
CA ALA A 319 1.65 23.20 57.68
C ALA A 319 1.74 24.55 56.93
N GLU A 320 2.95 24.96 56.52
CA GLU A 320 3.17 26.20 55.74
C GLU A 320 2.73 26.11 54.26
N LEU A 321 2.41 24.90 53.76
CA LEU A 321 2.04 24.68 52.35
C LEU A 321 0.53 24.67 52.08
N LEU A 322 -0.30 24.64 53.12
CA LEU A 322 -1.76 24.72 53.06
C LEU A 322 -2.23 26.15 53.33
#